data_AF-A0A0D5ZHZ6-F1
#
_entry.id   AF-A0A0D5ZHZ6-F1
#
_cell.length_a   1.000
_cell.length_b   1.000
_cell.length_c   1.000
_cell.angle_alpha   90.00
_cell.angle_beta   90.00
_cell.angle_gamma   90.00
#
_symmetry.space_group_name_H-M   'P 1'
#
loop_
_entity.id
_entity.type
_entity.pdbx_description
1 polymer ?
#
loop_
_entity_poly.entity_id
_entity_poly.type
_entity_poly.pdbx_seq_one_letter_code
_entity_poly.pdbx_strand_id
1 'polypeptide(L)'
;MPDISGIVLLILAFVDGLLFGLAVKKGIVSFVLLIVAFILSGYVGLSFVPKISISNILSKAVSYIVTNLHSIASIIPIGNAGSLSLLVVLFVVGVGIGIWKG
;
A
#
# COMPACT_ATOMS: atom_id res chain seq x y z
N MET A 1 32.39 -12.66 -4.85
CA MET A 1 31.80 -11.93 -5.99
C MET A 1 30.38 -11.63 -5.57
N PRO A 2 29.91 -10.37 -5.46
CA PRO A 2 28.54 -10.13 -5.08
C PRO A 2 27.62 -10.77 -6.12
N ASP A 3 26.76 -11.70 -5.68
CA ASP A 3 25.85 -12.41 -6.56
C ASP A 3 24.93 -11.39 -7.23
N ILE A 4 24.96 -11.35 -8.57
CA ILE A 4 24.19 -10.40 -9.40
C ILE A 4 22.70 -10.36 -8.97
N SER A 5 22.18 -11.48 -8.48
CA SER A 5 20.86 -11.64 -7.88
C SER A 5 20.56 -10.65 -6.73
N GLY A 6 21.50 -10.45 -5.81
CA GLY A 6 21.29 -9.58 -4.63
C GLY A 6 21.21 -8.09 -4.99
N ILE A 7 22.00 -7.66 -5.98
CA ILE A 7 21.96 -6.27 -6.50
C ILE A 7 20.65 -6.01 -7.24
N VAL A 8 20.17 -6.98 -8.03
CA VAL A 8 18.88 -6.89 -8.72
C VAL A 8 17.74 -6.75 -7.70
N LEU A 9 17.73 -7.57 -6.65
CA LEU A 9 16.75 -7.50 -5.56
C LEU A 9 16.72 -6.13 -4.86
N LEU A 10 17.89 -5.53 -4.64
CA LEU A 10 17.99 -4.22 -3.98
C LEU A 10 17.43 -3.10 -4.85
N ILE A 11 17.73 -3.12 -6.15
CA ILE A 11 17.20 -2.15 -7.12
C ILE A 11 15.69 -2.33 -7.28
N LEU A 12 15.20 -3.57 -7.36
CA LEU A 12 13.77 -3.86 -7.46
C LEU A 12 13.02 -3.32 -6.24
N ALA A 13 13.52 -3.56 -5.03
CA ALA A 13 12.91 -3.05 -3.80
C ALA A 13 12.80 -1.51 -3.78
N PHE A 14 13.82 -0.80 -4.27
CA PHE A 14 13.79 0.65 -4.36
C PHE A 14 12.77 1.16 -5.40
N VAL A 15 12.76 0.56 -6.59
CA VAL A 15 11.84 0.93 -7.68
C VAL A 15 10.39 0.62 -7.30
N ASP A 16 10.14 -0.55 -6.71
CA ASP A 16 8.82 -0.92 -6.20
C ASP A 16 8.37 0.06 -5.12
N GLY A 17 9.25 0.41 -4.18
CA GLY A 17 8.97 1.44 -3.17
C GLY A 17 8.60 2.78 -3.79
N LEU A 18 9.35 3.23 -4.80
CA LEU A 18 9.07 4.47 -5.53
C LEU A 18 7.69 4.45 -6.20
N LEU A 19 7.37 3.38 -6.94
CA LEU A 19 6.09 3.22 -7.61
C LEU A 19 4.92 3.15 -6.62
N PHE A 20 5.10 2.46 -5.49
CA PHE A 20 4.12 2.45 -4.40
C PHE A 20 3.90 3.84 -3.82
N GLY A 21 4.97 4.60 -3.54
CA GLY A 21 4.86 5.97 -3.03
C GLY A 21 4.06 6.89 -3.96
N LEU A 22 4.32 6.81 -5.28
CA LEU A 22 3.56 7.53 -6.30
C LEU A 22 2.07 7.12 -6.32
N ALA A 23 1.80 5.82 -6.20
CA ALA A 23 0.44 5.27 -6.21
C ALA A 23 -0.36 5.67 -4.97
N VAL A 24 0.26 5.66 -3.79
CA VAL A 24 -0.38 6.01 -2.51
C VAL A 24 -0.91 7.44 -2.55
N LYS A 25 -0.12 8.41 -3.03
CA LYS A 25 -0.58 9.81 -3.10
C LYS A 25 -1.82 9.97 -3.99
N LYS A 26 -1.81 9.35 -5.17
CA LYS A 26 -2.97 9.37 -6.08
C LYS A 26 -4.18 8.63 -5.50
N GLY A 27 -3.94 7.53 -4.77
CA GLY A 27 -4.97 6.80 -4.04
C GLY A 27 -5.64 7.63 -2.96
N ILE A 28 -4.86 8.39 -2.18
CA ILE A 28 -5.39 9.32 -1.16
C ILE A 28 -6.27 10.39 -1.81
N VAL A 29 -5.82 11.01 -2.91
CA VAL A 29 -6.62 12.02 -3.63
C VAL A 29 -7.95 11.42 -4.11
N SER A 30 -7.92 10.21 -4.68
CA SER A 30 -9.13 9.51 -5.12
C SER A 30 -10.06 9.16 -3.95
N PHE A 31 -9.51 8.77 -2.80
CA PHE A 31 -10.29 8.46 -1.60
C PHE A 31 -11.01 9.71 -1.06
N VAL A 32 -10.32 10.86 -1.04
CA VAL A 32 -10.93 12.13 -0.65
C VAL A 32 -12.06 12.52 -1.62
N LEU A 33 -11.82 12.42 -2.93
CA LEU A 33 -12.87 12.66 -3.94
C LEU A 33 -14.08 11.75 -3.76
N LEU A 34 -13.86 10.49 -3.39
CA LEU A 34 -14.92 9.53 -3.12
C LEU A 34 -15.74 9.91 -1.86
N ILE A 35 -15.10 10.41 -0.80
CA ILE A 35 -15.82 10.97 0.36
C ILE A 35 -16.66 12.17 -0.05
N VAL A 36 -16.09 13.09 -0.83
CA VAL A 36 -16.82 14.27 -1.32
C VAL A 36 -18.01 13.86 -2.20
N ALA A 37 -17.85 12.86 -3.06
CA ALA A 37 -18.93 12.31 -3.87
C ALA A 37 -20.04 11.69 -3.04
N PHE A 38 -19.72 10.99 -1.94
CA PHE A 38 -20.73 10.46 -1.02
C PHE A 38 -21.51 11.56 -0.29
N ILE A 39 -20.83 12.63 0.13
CA ILE A 39 -21.50 13.79 0.76
C ILE A 39 -22.46 14.43 -0.24
N LEU A 40 -21.99 14.73 -1.46
CA LEU A 40 -22.82 15.31 -2.52
C LEU A 40 -24.00 14.42 -2.90
N SER A 41 -23.80 13.10 -3.01
CA SER A 41 -24.86 12.12 -3.27
C SER A 41 -25.96 12.18 -2.20
N GLY A 42 -25.57 12.30 -0.93
CA GLY A 42 -26.51 12.48 0.19
C GLY A 42 -27.33 13.79 0.09
N TYR A 43 -26.72 14.89 -0.34
CA TYR A 43 -27.41 16.17 -0.54
C TYR A 43 -28.35 16.19 -1.75
N VAL A 44 -27.98 15.50 -2.84
CA VAL A 44 -28.78 15.44 -4.08
C VAL A 44 -29.94 14.44 -3.96
N GLY A 45 -30.06 13.74 -2.82
CA GLY A 45 -31.14 12.78 -2.58
C GLY A 45 -31.02 11.50 -3.43
N LEU A 46 -29.82 11.24 -3.97
CA LEU A 46 -29.52 9.98 -4.63
C LEU A 46 -29.49 8.90 -3.56
N SER A 47 -30.60 8.15 -3.43
CA SER A 47 -30.76 6.97 -2.55
C SER A 47 -29.87 5.78 -2.97
N PHE A 48 -28.79 6.05 -3.70
CA PHE A 48 -27.73 5.12 -4.07
C PHE A 48 -26.55 5.19 -3.11
N VAL A 49 -26.71 5.80 -1.92
CA VAL A 49 -25.78 5.54 -0.82
C VAL A 49 -26.06 4.10 -0.40
N PRO A 50 -25.18 3.14 -0.71
CA PRO A 50 -25.40 1.79 -0.22
C PRO A 50 -25.41 1.91 1.31
N LYS A 51 -26.33 1.23 1.99
CA LYS A 51 -26.36 1.14 3.46
C LYS A 51 -25.20 0.28 3.97
N ILE A 52 -24.00 0.50 3.42
CA ILE A 52 -22.75 -0.03 3.91
C ILE A 52 -22.48 0.67 5.22
N SER A 53 -22.82 0.00 6.31
CA SER A 53 -22.34 0.42 7.61
C SER A 53 -20.81 0.48 7.54
N ILE A 54 -20.26 1.64 7.88
CA ILE A 54 -18.82 1.91 7.88
C ILE A 54 -18.09 0.83 8.73
N SER A 55 -18.77 0.31 9.75
CA SER A 55 -18.32 -0.82 10.56
C SER A 55 -18.09 -2.11 9.77
N ASN A 56 -18.92 -2.42 8.77
CA ASN A 56 -18.80 -3.64 7.96
C ASN A 56 -17.68 -3.55 6.92
N ILE A 57 -17.40 -2.34 6.41
CA ILE A 57 -16.26 -2.11 5.52
C ILE A 57 -14.97 -2.23 6.32
N LEU A 58 -14.92 -1.60 7.49
CA LEU A 58 -13.73 -1.61 8.34
C LEU A 58 -13.43 -3.02 8.87
N SER A 59 -14.45 -3.77 9.32
CA SER A 59 -14.24 -5.15 9.78
C SER A 59 -13.79 -6.09 8.67
N LYS A 60 -14.30 -5.91 7.44
CA LYS A 60 -13.85 -6.68 6.28
C LYS A 60 -12.44 -6.29 5.86
N ALA A 61 -12.10 -5.00 5.83
CA ALA A 61 -10.75 -4.55 5.50
C ALA A 61 -9.71 -5.09 6.51
N VAL A 62 -10.00 -5.00 7.81
CA VAL A 62 -9.14 -5.53 8.87
C VAL A 62 -9.03 -7.05 8.77
N SER A 63 -10.14 -7.75 8.55
CA SER A 63 -10.13 -9.21 8.36
C SER A 63 -9.29 -9.62 7.15
N TYR A 64 -9.41 -8.92 6.01
CA TYR A 64 -8.57 -9.17 4.84
C TYR A 64 -7.08 -8.92 5.13
N ILE A 65 -6.76 -7.83 5.83
CA ILE A 65 -5.37 -7.50 6.20
C ILE A 65 -4.80 -8.60 7.10
N VAL A 66 -5.50 -8.96 8.18
CA VAL A 66 -5.05 -9.99 9.15
C VAL A 66 -4.89 -11.36 8.48
N THR A 67 -5.84 -11.76 7.64
CA THR A 67 -5.80 -13.07 6.97
C THR A 67 -4.69 -13.16 5.92
N ASN A 68 -4.41 -12.06 5.21
CA ASN A 68 -3.36 -12.03 4.18
C ASN A 68 -1.97 -11.68 4.75
N LEU A 69 -1.89 -11.11 5.95
CA LEU A 69 -0.61 -10.87 6.64
C LEU A 69 0.19 -12.16 6.82
N HIS A 70 -0.50 -13.26 7.12
CA HIS A 70 0.13 -14.58 7.28
C HIS A 70 0.73 -15.10 5.97
N SER A 71 0.17 -14.72 4.81
CA SER A 71 0.71 -15.08 3.50
C SER A 71 1.85 -14.14 3.08
N ILE A 72 1.83 -12.87 3.48
CA ILE A 72 2.93 -11.93 3.22
C ILE A 72 4.20 -12.36 3.98
N ALA A 73 4.04 -12.87 5.20
CA ALA A 73 5.16 -13.34 6.02
C ALA A 73 5.88 -14.58 5.44
N SER A 74 5.19 -15.42 4.66
CA SER A 74 5.76 -16.63 4.06
C SER A 74 6.39 -16.40 2.67
N ILE A 75 6.10 -15.28 2.02
CA ILE A 75 6.64 -14.93 0.69
C ILE A 75 8.00 -14.22 0.80
N ILE A 76 8.34 -13.66 1.97
CA ILE A 76 9.64 -13.01 2.21
C ILE A 76 10.58 -14.08 2.79
N PRO A 77 11.54 -14.63 2.02
CA PRO A 77 12.42 -15.67 2.53
C PRO A 77 13.27 -15.09 3.65
N ILE A 78 13.07 -15.59 4.87
CA ILE A 78 13.70 -15.12 6.11
C ILE A 78 15.16 -15.67 6.19
N GLY A 79 15.94 -15.48 5.13
CA GLY A 79 17.22 -16.15 4.92
C GLY A 79 18.43 -15.41 5.49
N ASN A 80 18.50 -14.08 5.38
CA ASN A 80 19.68 -13.31 5.82
C ASN A 80 19.25 -12.01 6.51
N ALA A 81 19.33 -11.97 7.85
CA ALA A 81 18.91 -10.84 8.68
C ALA A 81 19.52 -9.47 8.30
N GLY A 82 20.73 -9.45 7.72
CA GLY A 82 21.38 -8.23 7.26
C GLY A 82 20.87 -7.70 5.90
N SER A 83 20.46 -8.58 4.99
CA SER A 83 19.96 -8.19 3.66
C SER A 83 18.52 -7.67 3.73
N LEU A 84 17.69 -8.24 4.60
CA LEU A 84 16.31 -7.79 4.85
C LEU A 84 16.25 -6.37 5.40
N SER A 85 17.15 -6.01 6.33
CA SER A 85 17.22 -4.66 6.87
C SER A 85 17.48 -3.63 5.76
N LEU A 86 18.44 -3.90 4.87
CA LEU A 86 18.76 -2.99 3.78
C LEU A 86 17.63 -2.91 2.74
N LEU A 87 16.97 -4.03 2.44
CA LEU A 87 15.86 -4.10 1.48
C LEU A 87 14.64 -3.30 1.97
N VAL A 88 14.27 -3.47 3.24
CA VAL A 88 13.16 -2.73 3.86
C VAL A 88 13.50 -1.24 3.94
N VAL A 89 14.75 -0.89 4.30
CA VAL A 89 15.17 0.52 4.33
C VAL A 89 15.12 1.13 2.94
N LEU A 90 15.62 0.47 1.90
CA LEU A 90 15.55 0.97 0.52
C LEU A 90 14.11 1.09 0.03
N PHE A 91 13.25 0.14 0.37
CA PHE A 91 11.82 0.21 0.04
C PHE A 91 11.16 1.42 0.71
N VAL A 92 11.37 1.62 2.01
CA VAL A 92 10.80 2.76 2.76
C VAL A 92 11.33 4.10 2.24
N VAL A 93 12.62 4.19 1.90
CA VAL A 93 13.20 5.38 1.27
C VAL A 93 12.59 5.62 -0.11
N GLY A 94 12.43 4.57 -0.92
CA GLY A 94 11.74 4.63 -2.21
C GLY A 94 10.31 5.15 -2.07
N VAL A 95 9.55 4.62 -1.11
CA VAL A 95 8.19 5.09 -0.78
C VAL A 95 8.19 6.56 -0.37
N GLY A 96 9.11 6.97 0.52
CA GLY A 96 9.22 8.36 0.97
C GLY A 96 9.48 9.33 -0.18
N ILE A 97 10.41 8.98 -1.08
CA ILE A 97 10.69 9.78 -2.28
C ILE A 97 9.49 9.78 -3.23
N GLY A 98 8.86 8.63 -3.43
CA GLY A 98 7.67 8.49 -4.27
C GLY A 98 6.50 9.34 -3.79
N ILE A 99 6.27 9.42 -2.48
CA ILE A 99 5.23 10.28 -1.89
C ILE A 99 5.58 11.77 -2.06
N TRP A 100 6.86 12.14 -1.94
CA TRP A 100 7.29 13.55 -2.05
C TRP A 100 7.26 14.06 -3.50
N LYS A 101 7.63 13.22 -4.47
CA LYS A 101 7.73 13.63 -5.89
C LYS A 101 6.51 13.31 -6.75
N GLY A 102 5.77 12.24 -6.44
CA GLY A 102 4.41 12.04 -7.01
C GLY A 102 3.48 13.08 -6.45
#